data_AF-A0A536NCS1-F1
#
_entry.id   AF-A0A536NCS1-F1
#
_cell.length_a   1.000
_cell.length_b   1.000
_cell.length_c   1.000
_cell.angle_alpha   90.00
_cell.angle_beta   90.00
_cell.angle_gamma   90.00
#
_symmetry.space_group_name_H-M   'P 1'
#
loop_
_entity.id
_entity.type
_entity.pdbx_description
1 polymer ?
#
loop_
_entity_poly.entity_id
_entity_poly.type
_entity_poly.pdbx_seq_one_letter_code
_entity_poly.pdbx_strand_id
1 'polypeptide(L)'
;MTVDVTAGQTTAPGLRGLRPAPEGLPDPNIQPPTLAEPGDPFTGLRVVHLLARIERGRRIRLDDLIAQLNATYLDWIFERSALLPTLLQLQANWMADYRNSTGIVLEEGEYGPTVTIEDSSRVDPWIVRQAERQAAACRERLSAFARRDRASGEE
;
A
#
# COMPACT_ATOMS: atom_id res chain seq x y z
N MET A 1 -19.45 22.20 -32.07
CA MET A 1 -18.04 22.12 -31.67
C MET A 1 -18.03 21.50 -30.29
N THR A 2 -18.02 20.17 -30.23
CA THR A 2 -18.13 19.40 -29.00
C THR A 2 -16.74 19.30 -28.41
N VAL A 3 -16.55 19.81 -27.20
CA VAL A 3 -15.28 19.71 -26.50
C VAL A 3 -15.20 18.29 -25.92
N ASP A 4 -14.31 17.48 -26.46
CA ASP A 4 -13.94 16.19 -25.86
C ASP A 4 -13.18 16.49 -24.56
N VAL A 5 -13.84 16.32 -23.42
CA VAL A 5 -13.21 16.45 -22.10
C VAL A 5 -12.81 15.05 -21.64
N THR A 6 -11.87 14.46 -22.37
CA THR A 6 -11.06 13.34 -21.87
C THR A 6 -9.60 13.75 -21.99
N ALA A 7 -9.23 14.83 -21.29
CA ALA A 7 -7.82 15.13 -21.07
C ALA A 7 -7.24 14.01 -20.19
N GLY A 8 -6.78 12.94 -20.85
CA GLY A 8 -6.08 11.84 -20.21
C GLY A 8 -4.89 12.42 -19.47
N GLN A 9 -4.91 12.36 -18.14
CA GLN A 9 -3.73 12.68 -17.36
C GLN A 9 -2.61 11.74 -17.80
N THR A 10 -1.62 12.28 -18.53
CA THR A 10 -0.46 11.53 -18.99
C THR A 10 0.33 11.03 -17.78
N THR A 11 0.48 9.72 -17.69
CA THR A 11 1.34 9.06 -16.70
C THR A 11 2.79 9.18 -17.16
N ALA A 12 3.56 10.08 -16.56
CA ALA A 12 5.01 10.14 -16.78
C ALA A 12 5.72 9.13 -15.85
N PRO A 13 6.80 8.46 -16.29
CA PRO A 13 7.61 7.62 -15.43
C PRO A 13 8.17 8.38 -14.22
N GLY A 14 8.24 7.70 -13.08
CA GLY A 14 8.86 8.19 -11.86
C GLY A 14 7.86 8.72 -10.83
N LEU A 15 8.09 8.35 -9.57
CA LEU A 15 7.34 8.89 -8.44
C LEU A 15 7.88 10.28 -8.09
N ARG A 16 6.99 11.28 -7.99
CA ARG A 16 7.35 12.57 -7.37
C ARG A 16 7.56 12.38 -5.88
N GLY A 17 8.29 13.31 -5.25
CA GLY A 17 8.59 13.25 -3.81
C GLY A 17 7.37 12.93 -2.94
N LEU A 18 7.61 12.24 -1.82
CA LEU A 18 6.56 11.79 -0.91
C LEU A 18 5.99 12.95 -0.08
N ARG A 19 4.66 12.99 0.06
CA ARG A 19 3.95 13.80 1.05
C ARG A 19 4.44 13.44 2.47
N PRO A 20 4.32 14.37 3.44
CA PRO A 20 4.47 14.04 4.85
C PRO A 20 3.57 12.88 5.26
N ALA A 21 4.00 12.09 6.24
CA ALA A 21 3.14 11.04 6.79
C ALA A 21 1.93 11.68 7.50
N PRO A 22 0.71 11.16 7.31
CA PRO A 22 -0.44 11.59 8.10
C PRO A 22 -0.21 11.28 9.59
N GLU A 23 -0.83 12.08 10.45
CA GLU A 23 -0.80 11.88 11.89
C GLU A 23 -1.38 10.50 12.27
N GLY A 24 -0.76 9.84 13.25
CA GLY A 24 -1.19 8.52 13.73
C GLY A 24 -0.74 7.33 12.88
N LEU A 25 -0.05 7.55 11.76
CA LEU A 25 0.49 6.45 10.96
C LEU A 25 1.52 5.64 11.79
N PRO A 26 1.30 4.33 12.00
CA PRO A 26 2.21 3.51 12.80
C PRO A 26 3.54 3.30 12.09
N ASP A 27 4.59 3.03 12.88
CA ASP A 27 5.91 2.67 12.37
C ASP A 27 5.84 1.45 11.45
N PRO A 28 6.28 1.55 10.18
CA PRO A 28 6.27 0.43 9.26
C PRO A 28 7.35 -0.62 9.55
N ASN A 29 8.34 -0.33 10.40
CA ASN A 29 9.50 -1.19 10.66
C ASN A 29 9.25 -2.28 11.71
N ILE A 30 8.06 -2.90 11.67
CA ILE A 30 7.77 -4.13 12.40
C ILE A 30 8.31 -5.31 11.54
N GLN A 31 9.01 -6.28 12.13
CA GLN A 31 9.77 -7.35 11.41
C GLN A 31 9.42 -8.76 11.96
N PRO A 32 9.37 -9.90 11.19
CA PRO A 32 9.80 -10.15 9.78
C PRO A 32 8.71 -10.82 8.86
N PRO A 33 8.79 -10.89 7.49
CA PRO A 33 9.87 -11.49 6.64
C PRO A 33 10.63 -10.54 5.67
N THR A 34 11.71 -10.97 5.01
CA THR A 34 12.57 -10.16 4.10
C THR A 34 12.16 -10.20 2.61
N LEU A 35 11.18 -11.04 2.27
CA LEU A 35 10.58 -11.12 0.94
C LEU A 35 9.11 -10.75 1.05
N ALA A 36 8.65 -9.80 0.23
CA ALA A 36 7.26 -9.38 0.27
C ALA A 36 6.35 -10.46 -0.33
N GLU A 37 5.42 -10.97 0.47
CA GLU A 37 4.42 -11.94 0.04
C GLU A 37 3.00 -11.34 -0.03
N PRO A 38 2.15 -11.82 -0.96
CA PRO A 38 0.73 -11.46 -0.99
C PRO A 38 0.02 -11.87 0.31
N GLY A 39 -0.77 -10.96 0.88
CA GLY A 39 -1.54 -11.22 2.09
C GLY A 39 -0.73 -11.25 3.38
N ASP A 40 0.60 -11.09 3.32
CA ASP A 40 1.43 -10.94 4.50
C ASP A 40 1.26 -9.54 5.12
N PRO A 41 0.95 -9.42 6.42
CA PRO A 41 0.70 -8.11 7.04
C PRO A 41 1.91 -7.20 7.06
N PHE A 42 3.14 -7.73 7.05
CA PHE A 42 4.35 -6.90 7.03
C PHE A 42 4.60 -6.27 5.66
N THR A 43 4.30 -6.99 4.58
CA THR A 43 4.15 -6.43 3.22
C THR A 43 3.08 -5.34 3.21
N GLY A 44 1.89 -5.68 3.70
CA GLY A 44 0.73 -4.79 3.70
C GLY A 44 1.01 -3.46 4.39
N LEU A 45 1.66 -3.50 5.56
CA LEU A 45 2.01 -2.31 6.33
C LEU A 45 2.94 -1.35 5.55
N ARG A 46 3.97 -1.89 4.90
CA ARG A 46 4.93 -1.10 4.10
C ARG A 46 4.30 -0.48 2.86
N VAL A 47 3.43 -1.24 2.18
CA VAL A 47 2.65 -0.73 1.04
C VAL A 47 1.70 0.38 1.48
N VAL A 48 0.93 0.17 2.56
CA VAL A 48 0.02 1.18 3.10
C VAL A 48 0.79 2.45 3.50
N HIS A 49 1.96 2.30 4.10
CA HIS A 49 2.80 3.43 4.49
C HIS A 49 3.30 4.25 3.27
N LEU A 50 3.70 3.59 2.18
CA LEU A 50 4.01 4.29 0.93
C LEU A 50 2.76 5.00 0.38
N LEU A 51 1.64 4.30 0.27
CA LEU A 51 0.40 4.87 -0.25
C LEU A 51 -0.11 6.02 0.61
N ALA A 52 0.14 6.05 1.91
CA ALA A 52 -0.19 7.19 2.77
C ALA A 52 0.52 8.47 2.32
N ARG A 53 1.63 8.35 1.60
CA ARG A 53 2.54 9.45 1.28
C ARG A 53 2.67 9.74 -0.21
N ILE A 54 2.09 8.96 -1.10
CA ILE A 54 2.06 9.33 -2.53
C ILE A 54 1.12 10.51 -2.79
N GLU A 55 1.34 11.21 -3.89
CA GLU A 55 0.44 12.27 -4.37
C GLU A 55 -0.98 11.72 -4.61
N ARG A 56 -2.00 12.50 -4.27
CA ARG A 56 -3.41 12.15 -4.47
C ARG A 56 -3.92 12.63 -5.83
N GLY A 57 -5.03 12.05 -6.30
CA GLY A 57 -5.71 12.47 -7.53
C GLY A 57 -4.89 12.28 -8.82
N ARG A 58 -3.81 11.49 -8.77
CA ARG A 58 -2.93 11.23 -9.90
C ARG A 58 -2.71 9.74 -10.12
N ARG A 59 -2.64 9.38 -11.40
CA ARG A 59 -2.21 8.05 -11.85
C ARG A 59 -0.71 7.88 -11.59
N ILE A 60 -0.38 6.85 -10.81
CA ILE A 60 1.00 6.45 -10.51
C ILE A 60 1.19 5.02 -10.97
N ARG A 61 2.29 4.72 -11.68
CA ARG A 61 2.57 3.36 -12.14
C ARG A 61 2.92 2.45 -10.97
N LEU A 62 2.46 1.21 -11.04
CA LEU A 62 2.83 0.21 -10.03
C LEU A 62 4.35 -0.02 -9.99
N ASP A 63 5.04 0.11 -11.12
CA ASP A 63 6.50 -0.06 -11.19
C ASP A 63 7.26 1.03 -10.44
N ASP A 64 6.74 2.26 -10.47
CA ASP A 64 7.32 3.38 -9.72
C ASP A 64 7.10 3.19 -8.21
N LEU A 65 5.97 2.61 -7.81
CA LEU A 65 5.73 2.22 -6.41
C LEU A 65 6.67 1.11 -5.96
N ILE A 66 6.88 0.08 -6.78
CA ILE A 66 7.81 -1.01 -6.50
C ILE A 66 9.24 -0.48 -6.35
N ALA A 67 9.67 0.37 -7.29
CA ALA A 67 10.98 1.01 -7.22
C ALA A 67 11.13 1.83 -5.94
N GLN A 68 10.12 2.60 -5.56
CA GLN A 68 10.14 3.35 -4.31
C GLN A 68 10.16 2.45 -3.07
N LEU A 69 9.40 1.35 -3.05
CA LEU A 69 9.40 0.38 -1.94
C LEU A 69 10.79 -0.23 -1.75
N ASN A 70 11.38 -0.75 -2.83
CA ASN A 70 12.71 -1.36 -2.81
C ASN A 70 13.82 -0.35 -2.49
N ALA A 71 13.67 0.93 -2.87
CA ALA A 71 14.60 1.98 -2.48
C ALA A 71 14.47 2.41 -1.01
N THR A 72 13.27 2.26 -0.42
CA THR A 72 12.98 2.67 0.96
C THR A 72 13.35 1.57 1.97
N TYR A 73 13.06 0.31 1.62
CA TYR A 73 13.25 -0.85 2.49
C TYR A 73 14.31 -1.77 1.86
N LEU A 74 15.59 -1.45 2.09
CA LEU A 74 16.72 -2.13 1.45
C LEU A 74 16.89 -3.59 1.90
N ASP A 75 16.29 -3.95 3.03
CA ASP A 75 16.21 -5.30 3.59
C ASP A 75 15.04 -6.12 3.02
N TRP A 76 14.27 -5.54 2.08
CA TRP A 76 13.09 -6.14 1.47
C TRP A 76 13.19 -6.22 -0.05
N ILE A 77 12.53 -7.24 -0.61
CA ILE A 77 12.28 -7.34 -2.05
C ILE A 77 10.77 -7.29 -2.29
N PHE A 78 10.34 -6.28 -3.04
CA PHE A 78 8.97 -6.09 -3.49
C PHE A 78 8.85 -6.35 -4.98
N GLU A 79 7.80 -7.09 -5.33
CA GLU A 79 7.42 -7.39 -6.71
C GLU A 79 5.94 -7.07 -6.95
N ARG A 80 5.54 -7.05 -8.23
CA ARG A 80 4.14 -6.82 -8.62
C ARG A 80 3.20 -7.87 -8.04
N SER A 81 3.68 -9.11 -7.92
CA SER A 81 2.97 -10.25 -7.32
C SER A 81 2.51 -9.95 -5.89
N ALA A 82 3.29 -9.22 -5.10
CA ALA A 82 2.95 -8.82 -3.74
C ALA A 82 2.16 -7.49 -3.67
N LEU A 83 2.52 -6.52 -4.52
CA LEU A 83 1.89 -5.19 -4.51
C LEU A 83 0.43 -5.25 -4.99
N LEU A 84 0.15 -5.90 -6.12
CA LEU A 84 -1.17 -5.84 -6.76
C LEU A 84 -2.29 -6.44 -5.87
N PRO A 85 -2.14 -7.63 -5.26
CA PRO A 85 -3.13 -8.16 -4.33
C PRO A 85 -3.37 -7.25 -3.12
N THR A 86 -2.31 -6.60 -2.63
CA THR A 86 -2.42 -5.64 -1.52
C THR A 86 -3.27 -4.42 -1.92
N LEU A 87 -3.06 -3.88 -3.12
CA LEU A 87 -3.87 -2.76 -3.65
C LEU A 87 -5.33 -3.17 -3.86
N LEU A 88 -5.58 -4.36 -4.39
CA LEU A 88 -6.93 -4.91 -4.55
C LEU A 88 -7.64 -5.08 -3.21
N GLN A 89 -6.94 -5.58 -2.19
CA GLN A 89 -7.50 -5.70 -0.85
C GLN A 89 -7.86 -4.33 -0.26
N LEU A 90 -7.01 -3.32 -0.46
CA LEU A 90 -7.29 -1.96 0.00
C LEU A 90 -8.49 -1.34 -0.72
N GLN A 91 -8.61 -1.56 -2.03
CA GLN A 91 -9.80 -1.15 -2.80
C GLN A 91 -11.06 -1.82 -2.25
N ALA A 92 -11.01 -3.13 -1.98
CA ALA A 92 -12.13 -3.87 -1.38
C ALA A 92 -12.52 -3.33 0.01
N ASN A 93 -11.53 -3.03 0.85
CA ASN A 93 -11.75 -2.44 2.17
C ASN A 93 -12.42 -1.06 2.06
N TRP A 94 -12.00 -0.24 1.09
CA TRP A 94 -12.60 1.07 0.86
C TRP A 94 -14.08 0.93 0.43
N MET A 95 -14.36 0.03 -0.51
CA MET A 95 -15.73 -0.26 -0.94
C MET A 95 -16.61 -0.74 0.22
N ALA A 96 -16.06 -1.55 1.14
CA ALA A 96 -16.79 -2.00 2.33
C ALA A 96 -17.11 -0.83 3.27
N ASP A 97 -16.17 0.08 3.49
CA ASP A 97 -16.29 1.20 4.43
C ASP A 97 -17.15 2.35 3.89
N TYR A 98 -17.07 2.67 2.59
CA TYR A 98 -17.70 3.86 1.99
C TYR A 98 -18.67 3.57 0.84
N ARG A 99 -18.88 2.30 0.48
CA ARG A 99 -19.82 1.86 -0.58
C ARG A 99 -19.61 2.52 -1.95
N ASN A 100 -18.37 2.85 -2.28
CA ASN A 100 -17.96 3.33 -3.61
C ASN A 100 -16.55 2.84 -3.93
N SER A 101 -16.13 2.94 -5.18
CA SER A 101 -14.80 2.49 -5.65
C SER A 101 -13.81 3.65 -5.89
N THR A 102 -14.14 4.89 -5.54
CA THR A 102 -13.34 6.07 -5.91
C THR A 102 -12.06 6.23 -5.09
N GLY A 103 -12.00 5.62 -3.90
CA GLY A 103 -10.89 5.76 -2.96
C GLY A 103 -9.55 5.29 -3.50
N ILE A 104 -9.56 4.12 -4.14
CA ILE A 104 -8.39 3.47 -4.72
C ILE A 104 -8.81 2.88 -6.06
N VAL A 105 -8.32 3.47 -7.14
CA VAL A 105 -8.66 3.05 -8.51
C VAL A 105 -7.43 2.42 -9.13
N LEU A 106 -7.59 1.19 -9.63
CA LEU A 106 -6.59 0.48 -10.41
C LEU A 106 -7.03 0.47 -11.87
N GLU A 107 -6.15 0.89 -12.77
CA GLU A 107 -6.42 1.00 -14.20
C GLU A 107 -5.22 0.55 -15.02
N GLU A 108 -5.45 0.04 -16.23
CA GLU A 108 -4.39 -0.11 -17.22
C GLU A 108 -4.01 1.25 -17.82
N GLY A 109 -2.71 1.53 -17.90
CA GLY A 109 -2.16 2.73 -18.49
C GLY A 109 -1.23 2.41 -19.66
N GLU A 110 -0.84 3.44 -20.41
CA GLU A 110 0.06 3.33 -21.57
C GLU A 110 1.38 2.60 -21.25
N TYR A 111 1.89 2.77 -20.03
CA TYR A 111 3.15 2.18 -19.57
C TYR A 111 2.94 1.08 -18.51
N GLY A 112 1.78 0.44 -18.53
CA GLY A 112 1.39 -0.61 -17.59
C GLY A 112 0.41 -0.14 -16.51
N PRO A 113 0.10 -1.02 -15.54
CA PRO A 113 -0.96 -0.77 -14.57
C PRO A 113 -0.61 0.40 -13.65
N THR A 114 -1.64 1.16 -13.28
CA THR A 114 -1.55 2.35 -12.45
C THR A 114 -2.50 2.25 -11.26
N VAL A 115 -2.19 3.00 -10.22
CA VAL A 115 -3.09 3.27 -9.10
C VAL A 115 -3.30 4.76 -8.97
N THR A 116 -4.53 5.16 -8.67
CA THR A 116 -4.91 6.51 -8.26
C THR A 116 -5.54 6.43 -6.89
N ILE A 117 -5.09 7.29 -5.97
CA ILE A 117 -5.74 7.45 -4.67
C ILE A 117 -6.58 8.72 -4.70
N GLU A 118 -7.82 8.64 -4.23
CA GLU A 118 -8.76 9.76 -4.17
C GLU A 118 -8.12 11.00 -3.52
N ASP A 119 -8.36 12.18 -4.09
CA ASP A 119 -7.98 13.45 -3.49
C ASP A 119 -9.09 13.96 -2.58
N SER A 120 -9.19 13.36 -1.40
CA SER A 120 -10.14 13.78 -0.38
C SER A 120 -9.60 13.64 1.03
N SER A 121 -10.13 14.46 1.94
CA SER A 121 -9.79 14.45 3.36
C SER A 121 -10.17 13.15 4.09
N ARG A 122 -10.94 12.27 3.45
CA ARG A 122 -11.33 10.96 4.03
C ARG A 122 -10.22 9.93 3.94
N VAL A 123 -9.29 10.10 3.00
CA VAL A 123 -8.25 9.10 2.71
C VAL A 123 -7.28 8.97 3.86
N ASP A 124 -6.77 10.08 4.39
CA ASP A 124 -5.75 10.04 5.44
C ASP A 124 -6.24 9.36 6.74
N PRO A 125 -7.40 9.69 7.33
CA PRO A 125 -7.89 8.95 8.50
C PRO A 125 -8.24 7.49 8.17
N TRP A 126 -8.63 7.18 6.94
CA TRP A 126 -8.93 5.80 6.53
C TRP A 126 -7.67 4.95 6.36
N ILE A 127 -6.62 5.50 5.75
CA ILE A 127 -5.37 4.78 5.48
C ILE A 127 -4.58 4.54 6.76
N VAL A 128 -4.65 5.45 7.73
CA VAL A 128 -4.12 5.27 9.08
C VAL A 128 -4.78 4.05 9.74
N ARG A 129 -6.11 3.92 9.68
CA ARG A 129 -6.80 2.72 10.20
C ARG A 129 -6.41 1.43 9.48
N GLN A 130 -6.12 1.47 8.17
CA GLN A 130 -5.57 0.29 7.49
C GLN A 130 -4.20 -0.07 8.02
N ALA A 131 -3.33 0.93 8.22
CA ALA A 131 -1.98 0.73 8.73
C ALA A 131 -2.00 0.17 10.15
N GLU A 132 -2.87 0.68 11.03
CA GLU A 132 -3.07 0.17 12.38
C GLU A 132 -3.49 -1.30 12.38
N ARG A 133 -4.43 -1.69 11.50
CA ARG A 133 -4.84 -3.09 11.33
C ARG A 133 -3.69 -3.99 10.89
N GLN A 134 -2.89 -3.54 9.91
CA GLN A 134 -1.72 -4.30 9.47
C GLN A 134 -0.65 -4.40 10.58
N ALA A 135 -0.41 -3.31 11.32
CA ALA A 135 0.52 -3.29 12.43
C ALA A 135 0.09 -4.23 13.57
N ALA A 136 -1.21 -4.29 13.88
CA ALA A 136 -1.76 -5.25 14.84
C ALA A 136 -1.53 -6.69 14.36
N ALA A 137 -1.85 -6.99 13.09
CA ALA A 137 -1.64 -8.30 12.50
C ALA A 137 -0.14 -8.72 12.47
N CYS A 138 0.77 -7.77 12.21
CA CYS A 138 2.21 -8.00 12.32
C CYS A 138 2.57 -8.48 13.74
N ARG A 139 2.16 -7.73 14.78
CA ARG A 139 2.44 -8.06 16.17
C ARG A 139 1.84 -9.41 16.58
N GLU A 140 0.62 -9.70 16.13
CA GLU A 140 -0.01 -11.01 16.36
C GLU A 140 0.83 -12.15 15.78
N ARG A 141 1.32 -12.00 14.54
CA ARG A 141 2.15 -13.00 13.87
C ARG A 141 3.49 -13.23 14.59
N LEU A 142 4.13 -12.16 15.07
CA LEU A 142 5.34 -12.27 15.90
C LEU A 142 5.08 -12.97 17.22
N SER A 143 3.98 -12.60 17.89
CA SER A 143 3.61 -13.23 19.15
C SER A 143 3.34 -14.73 18.98
N ALA A 144 2.71 -15.12 17.87
CA ALA A 144 2.42 -16.52 17.55
C ALA A 144 3.70 -17.32 17.27
N PHE A 145 4.66 -16.72 16.58
CA PHE A 145 5.98 -17.32 16.36
C PHE A 145 6.72 -17.55 17.69
N ALA A 146 6.82 -16.52 18.53
CA ALA A 146 7.50 -16.61 19.82
C ALA A 146 6.88 -17.67 20.76
N ARG A 147 5.56 -17.86 20.72
CA ARG A 147 4.88 -18.92 21.50
C ARG A 147 5.25 -20.33 21.00
N ARG A 148 5.36 -20.53 19.68
CA ARG A 148 5.72 -21.84 19.10
C ARG A 148 7.18 -22.19 19.39
N ASP A 149 8.07 -21.23 19.24
CA ASP A 149 9.51 -21.41 19.50
C ASP A 149 9.77 -21.88 20.95
N ARG A 150 9.08 -21.27 21.93
CA ARG A 150 9.15 -21.72 23.32
C ARG A 150 8.68 -23.16 23.51
N ALA A 151 7.58 -23.55 22.89
CA ALA A 151 7.02 -24.90 23.03
C ALA A 151 7.92 -25.99 22.41
N SER A 152 8.68 -25.67 21.35
CA SER A 152 9.63 -26.59 20.73
C SER A 152 10.97 -26.72 21.47
N GLY A 153 11.28 -25.81 22.40
CA GLY A 153 12.51 -25.84 23.20
C GLY A 153 12.40 -26.61 24.53
N GLU A 154 11.21 -27.12 24.87
CA GLU A 154 10.93 -27.83 26.13
C GLU A 154 10.90 -29.37 25.96
N GLU A 155 11.30 -29.89 24.79
CA GLU A 155 11.46 -31.33 24.47
C GLU A 155 12.92 -31.80 24.56
#